data_AF-A0A5E7Q382-F1
#
_entry.id   AF-A0A5E7Q382-F1
#
_cell.length_a   1.000
_cell.length_b   1.000
_cell.length_c   1.000
_cell.angle_alpha   90.00
_cell.angle_beta   90.00
_cell.angle_gamma   90.00
#
_symmetry.space_group_name_H-M   'P 1'
#
loop_
_entity.id
_entity.type
_entity.pdbx_description
1 polymer ?
#
loop_
_entity_poly.entity_id
_entity_poly.type
_entity_poly.pdbx_seq_one_letter_code
_entity_poly.pdbx_strand_id
1 'polypeptide(L)'
;MYRPPGSRCSRIYRATCQLQPLSIHGRATGVGSELALASDMRFASREKAILSQWEIGAALVPEGGPMARLPQLMGRGRPLEVLLTGNDINDELAERYGYVNRALPDAEFDKFVDTMARRIARFNKQSIADSCARRRIC
;
A
#
# COMPACT_ATOMS: atom_id res chain seq x y z
N MET A 1 7.16 -23.12 44.72
CA MET A 1 8.15 -23.30 43.65
C MET A 1 7.56 -22.69 42.38
N TYR A 2 8.00 -21.48 42.03
CA TYR A 2 7.58 -20.74 40.83
C TYR A 2 8.37 -21.22 39.60
N ARG A 3 7.67 -21.43 38.48
CA ARG A 3 8.24 -21.36 37.12
C ARG A 3 7.12 -20.91 36.16
N PRO A 4 7.25 -19.80 35.43
CA PRO A 4 6.20 -19.29 34.55
C PRO A 4 6.32 -19.96 33.17
N PRO A 5 5.22 -20.22 32.45
CA PRO A 5 5.29 -20.66 31.07
C PRO A 5 5.41 -19.45 30.14
N GLY A 6 6.64 -19.04 29.89
CA GLY A 6 6.99 -18.33 28.66
C GLY A 6 7.38 -19.35 27.58
N SER A 7 6.74 -19.30 26.41
CA SER A 7 7.42 -19.49 25.12
C SER A 7 6.41 -19.39 23.97
N ARG A 8 6.52 -18.27 23.23
CA ARG A 8 6.27 -18.09 21.78
C ARG A 8 5.65 -16.73 21.47
N CYS A 9 6.43 -15.67 21.64
CA CYS A 9 6.33 -14.54 20.72
C CYS A 9 7.69 -13.82 20.59
N SER A 10 8.76 -14.59 20.47
CA SER A 10 10.04 -14.11 19.93
C SER A 10 9.92 -13.98 18.41
N ARG A 11 9.11 -13.03 17.96
CA ARG A 11 9.22 -12.50 16.60
C ARG A 11 9.40 -11.01 16.75
N ILE A 12 10.64 -10.64 17.06
CA ILE A 12 11.23 -9.37 16.65
C ILE A 12 11.18 -9.37 15.12
N TYR A 13 10.01 -9.12 14.55
CA TYR A 13 9.96 -8.35 13.33
C TYR A 13 9.90 -6.92 13.82
N ARG A 14 11.08 -6.29 13.95
CA ARG A 14 11.15 -4.86 13.73
C ARG A 14 10.71 -4.68 12.28
N ALA A 15 9.41 -4.51 12.06
CA ALA A 15 8.96 -3.79 10.89
C ALA A 15 9.51 -2.38 11.09
N THR A 16 10.73 -2.16 10.60
CA THR A 16 11.24 -0.82 10.41
C THR A 16 10.18 -0.15 9.56
N CYS A 17 9.52 0.88 10.10
CA CYS A 17 8.66 1.71 9.30
C CYS A 17 9.54 2.34 8.22
N GLN A 18 9.54 1.77 7.02
CA GLN A 18 10.10 2.41 5.86
C GLN A 18 9.01 3.32 5.35
N LEU A 19 8.84 4.46 6.02
CA LEU A 19 7.89 5.52 5.68
C LEU A 19 8.24 6.10 4.31
N GLN A 20 7.91 5.33 3.28
CA GLN A 20 8.19 5.62 1.89
C GLN A 20 6.85 5.75 1.19
N PRO A 21 6.34 6.99 1.01
CA PRO A 21 5.21 7.20 0.13
C PRO A 21 5.64 6.80 -1.28
N LEU A 22 4.89 5.90 -1.92
CA LEU A 22 5.15 5.56 -3.32
C LEU A 22 4.39 6.51 -4.24
N SER A 23 5.14 7.11 -5.17
CA SER A 23 4.64 8.00 -6.21
C SER A 23 4.46 7.23 -7.52
N ILE A 24 3.25 7.19 -8.07
CA ILE A 24 2.91 6.46 -9.29
C ILE A 24 2.63 7.48 -10.41
N HIS A 25 3.63 7.75 -11.25
CA HIS A 25 3.55 8.67 -12.40
C HIS A 25 3.29 7.97 -13.74
N GLY A 26 2.65 6.81 -13.71
CA GLY A 26 2.48 5.98 -14.89
C GLY A 26 1.88 4.62 -14.58
N ARG A 27 2.16 3.65 -15.44
CA ARG A 27 1.64 2.29 -15.33
C ARG A 27 2.37 1.50 -14.23
N ALA A 28 1.65 1.07 -13.22
CA ALA A 28 2.11 0.20 -12.13
C ALA A 28 1.23 -1.05 -12.08
N THR A 29 1.62 -2.09 -12.82
CA THR A 29 0.78 -3.28 -13.05
C THR A 29 1.50 -4.56 -12.68
N GLY A 30 0.73 -5.58 -12.30
CA GLY A 30 1.22 -6.84 -11.77
C GLY A 30 2.21 -6.64 -10.62
N VAL A 31 3.42 -7.18 -10.73
CA VAL A 31 4.50 -6.99 -9.73
C VAL A 31 4.72 -5.52 -9.35
N GLY A 32 4.64 -4.58 -10.30
CA GLY A 32 4.78 -3.15 -9.98
C GLY A 32 3.64 -2.63 -9.10
N SER A 33 2.44 -3.19 -9.29
CA SER A 33 1.28 -2.90 -8.45
C SER A 33 1.38 -3.58 -7.08
N GLU A 34 1.96 -4.77 -7.00
CA GLU A 34 2.22 -5.46 -5.73
C GLU A 34 3.26 -4.71 -4.88
N LEU A 35 4.29 -4.16 -5.52
CA LEU A 35 5.25 -3.26 -4.87
C LEU A 35 4.55 -2.02 -4.31
N ALA A 36 3.62 -1.43 -5.07
CA ALA A 36 2.79 -0.33 -4.58
C ALA A 36 1.95 -0.73 -3.37
N LEU A 37 1.32 -1.90 -3.41
CA LEU A 37 0.54 -2.41 -2.28
C LEU A 37 1.41 -2.68 -1.05
N ALA A 38 2.69 -3.00 -1.21
CA ALA A 38 3.61 -3.19 -0.10
C ALA A 38 4.00 -1.88 0.62
N SER A 39 3.80 -0.72 -0.01
CA SER A 39 4.08 0.60 0.59
C SER A 39 3.05 0.99 1.66
N ASP A 40 3.44 1.84 2.61
CA ASP A 40 2.52 2.33 3.65
C ASP A 40 1.50 3.35 3.08
N MET A 41 1.96 4.19 2.15
CA MET A 41 1.15 5.20 1.46
C MET A 41 1.44 5.18 -0.03
N ARG A 42 0.41 5.43 -0.83
CA ARG A 42 0.46 5.45 -2.31
C ARG A 42 -0.22 6.70 -2.84
N PHE A 43 0.40 7.38 -3.77
CA PHE A 43 -0.17 8.52 -4.48
C PHE A 43 -0.05 8.28 -5.99
N ALA A 44 -1.09 8.62 -6.74
CA ALA A 44 -1.15 8.39 -8.18
C ALA A 44 -1.33 9.69 -8.96
N SER A 45 -0.65 9.80 -10.09
CA SER A 45 -0.88 10.83 -11.10
C SER A 45 -2.31 10.71 -11.63
N ARG A 46 -3.07 11.81 -11.66
CA ARG A 46 -4.40 11.82 -12.28
C ARG A 46 -4.35 11.58 -13.77
N GLU A 47 -3.30 12.06 -14.42
CA GLU A 47 -3.20 12.08 -15.87
C GLU A 47 -2.60 10.79 -16.43
N LYS A 48 -1.77 10.08 -15.65
CA LYS A 48 -0.92 8.99 -16.16
C LYS A 48 -1.05 7.67 -15.40
N ALA A 49 -1.58 7.66 -14.18
CA ALA A 49 -1.54 6.45 -13.37
C ALA A 49 -2.48 5.37 -13.89
N ILE A 50 -1.94 4.17 -14.04
CA ILE A 50 -2.72 2.97 -14.38
C ILE A 50 -2.27 1.83 -13.47
N LEU A 51 -3.21 1.23 -12.74
CA LEU A 51 -2.98 0.13 -11.81
C LEU A 51 -3.75 -1.11 -12.27
N SER A 52 -3.16 -2.30 -12.19
CA SER A 52 -3.87 -3.55 -12.48
C SER A 52 -3.18 -4.78 -11.93
N GLN A 53 -3.97 -5.84 -11.81
CA GLN A 53 -3.56 -7.21 -11.46
C GLN A 53 -3.98 -8.12 -12.63
N TRP A 54 -3.30 -7.96 -13.78
CA TRP A 54 -3.66 -8.60 -15.05
C TRP A 54 -3.28 -10.08 -15.13
N GLU A 55 -2.58 -10.61 -14.12
CA GLU A 55 -1.99 -11.95 -14.07
C GLU A 55 -2.98 -13.05 -14.45
N ILE A 56 -4.25 -12.93 -14.03
CA ILE A 56 -5.27 -13.94 -14.33
C ILE A 56 -5.51 -14.10 -15.84
N GLY A 57 -5.40 -13.01 -16.61
CA GLY A 57 -5.50 -13.01 -18.07
C GLY A 57 -4.36 -13.77 -18.75
N ALA A 58 -3.24 -13.97 -18.05
CA ALA A 58 -2.11 -14.77 -18.51
C ALA A 58 -1.99 -16.14 -17.82
N ALA A 59 -3.07 -16.60 -17.17
CA ALA A 59 -3.10 -17.85 -16.40
C ALA A 59 -2.07 -17.89 -15.26
N LEU A 60 -1.77 -16.73 -14.68
CA LEU A 60 -0.90 -16.56 -13.51
C LEU A 60 -1.71 -16.09 -12.31
N VAL A 61 -1.15 -16.31 -11.12
CA VAL A 61 -1.71 -15.80 -9.86
C VAL A 61 -0.76 -14.74 -9.32
N PRO A 62 -1.27 -13.59 -8.83
CA PRO A 62 -0.42 -12.60 -8.18
C PRO A 62 0.21 -13.15 -6.88
N GLU A 63 1.53 -13.07 -6.74
CA GLU A 63 2.28 -13.70 -5.66
C GLU A 63 2.74 -12.72 -4.57
N GLY A 64 2.83 -11.42 -4.87
CA GLY A 64 3.30 -10.38 -3.95
C GLY A 64 2.29 -9.99 -2.87
N GLY A 65 1.29 -10.82 -2.60
CA GLY A 65 0.30 -10.65 -1.54
C GLY A 65 -0.86 -9.67 -1.79
N PRO A 66 -1.31 -9.37 -3.03
CA PRO A 66 -2.44 -8.48 -3.24
C PRO A 66 -3.74 -9.04 -2.66
N MET A 67 -3.91 -10.37 -2.64
CA MET A 67 -5.05 -11.04 -1.97
C MET A 67 -5.14 -10.74 -0.47
N ALA A 68 -4.00 -10.49 0.20
CA ALA A 68 -3.98 -10.15 1.61
C ALA A 68 -4.14 -8.64 1.86
N ARG A 69 -3.65 -7.79 0.93
CA ARG A 69 -3.58 -6.34 1.10
C ARG A 69 -4.81 -5.61 0.55
N LEU A 70 -5.28 -5.96 -0.64
CA LEU A 70 -6.42 -5.28 -1.27
C LEU A 70 -7.69 -5.33 -0.39
N PRO A 71 -8.08 -6.45 0.26
CA PRO A 71 -9.27 -6.45 1.11
C PRO A 71 -9.21 -5.50 2.30
N GLN A 72 -8.01 -5.18 2.78
CA GLN A 72 -7.80 -4.22 3.87
C GLN A 72 -7.95 -2.76 3.41
N LEU A 73 -7.82 -2.52 2.11
CA LEU A 73 -7.89 -1.19 1.49
C LEU A 73 -9.28 -0.88 0.95
N MET A 74 -9.90 -1.83 0.24
CA MET A 74 -11.12 -1.60 -0.55
C MET A 74 -12.32 -2.46 -0.13
N GLY A 75 -12.23 -3.14 1.01
CA GLY A 75 -13.26 -4.05 1.50
C GLY A 75 -13.25 -5.40 0.77
N ARG A 76 -14.25 -6.25 1.01
CA ARG A 76 -14.23 -7.65 0.51
C ARG A 76 -14.60 -7.84 -0.97
N GLY A 77 -15.49 -7.02 -1.52
CA GLY A 77 -16.04 -7.25 -2.87
C GLY A 77 -15.11 -6.77 -3.99
N ARG A 78 -14.62 -5.53 -3.87
CA ARG A 78 -13.79 -4.86 -4.89
C ARG A 78 -12.46 -5.57 -5.22
N PRO A 79 -11.73 -6.22 -4.28
CA PRO A 79 -10.52 -6.94 -4.62
C PRO A 79 -10.76 -8.04 -5.63
N LEU A 80 -11.89 -8.74 -5.56
CA LEU A 80 -12.23 -9.79 -6.52
C LEU A 80 -12.54 -9.20 -7.89
N GLU A 81 -13.20 -8.04 -7.95
CA GLU A 81 -13.38 -7.31 -9.20
C GLU A 81 -12.02 -6.97 -9.83
N VAL A 82 -11.09 -6.42 -9.05
CA VAL A 82 -9.72 -6.10 -9.54
C VAL A 82 -8.97 -7.35 -10.01
N LEU A 83 -8.91 -8.38 -9.16
CA LEU A 83 -8.08 -9.57 -9.38
C LEU A 83 -8.64 -10.49 -10.47
N LEU A 84 -9.96 -10.65 -10.55
CA LEU A 84 -10.59 -11.61 -11.47
C LEU A 84 -10.87 -11.01 -12.85
N THR A 85 -11.07 -9.69 -12.94
CA THR A 85 -11.21 -9.05 -14.26
C THR A 85 -9.86 -8.75 -14.89
N GLY A 86 -8.82 -8.53 -14.09
CA GLY A 86 -7.50 -8.10 -14.58
C GLY A 86 -7.51 -6.74 -15.26
N ASN A 87 -8.58 -5.96 -15.09
CA ASN A 87 -8.77 -4.68 -15.77
C ASN A 87 -7.80 -3.62 -15.25
N ASP A 88 -7.50 -2.68 -16.14
CA ASP A 88 -6.82 -1.44 -15.80
C ASP A 88 -7.74 -0.52 -14.97
N ILE A 89 -7.18 -0.04 -13.88
CA ILE A 89 -7.79 0.90 -12.94
C ILE A 89 -7.09 2.24 -13.13
N ASN A 90 -7.86 3.23 -13.53
CA ASN A 90 -7.38 4.60 -13.63
C ASN A 90 -7.28 5.26 -12.25
N ASP A 91 -6.74 6.47 -12.23
CA ASP A 91 -6.54 7.30 -11.05
C ASP A 91 -7.81 7.49 -10.19
N GLU A 92 -8.94 7.85 -10.80
CA GLU A 92 -10.18 8.16 -10.08
C GLU A 92 -10.75 6.92 -9.39
N LEU A 93 -10.78 5.79 -10.10
CA LEU A 93 -11.26 4.53 -9.54
C LEU A 93 -10.29 4.01 -8.48
N ALA A 94 -8.99 4.16 -8.69
CA ALA A 94 -7.96 3.77 -7.72
C ALA A 94 -8.11 4.55 -6.40
N GLU A 95 -8.35 5.86 -6.46
CA GLU A 95 -8.61 6.67 -5.26
C GLU A 95 -9.94 6.29 -4.61
N ARG A 96 -11.02 6.13 -5.40
CA ARG A 96 -12.36 5.75 -4.90
C ARG A 96 -12.38 4.37 -4.23
N TYR A 97 -11.57 3.44 -4.73
CA TYR A 97 -11.44 2.11 -4.15
C TYR A 97 -10.55 2.13 -2.91
N GLY A 98 -9.72 3.16 -2.70
CA GLY A 98 -8.70 3.18 -1.65
C GLY A 98 -7.45 2.40 -2.03
N TYR A 99 -7.30 2.04 -3.31
CA TYR A 99 -6.07 1.45 -3.85
C TYR A 99 -4.91 2.42 -3.63
N VAL A 100 -5.14 3.70 -3.91
CA VAL A 100 -4.23 4.81 -3.58
C VAL A 100 -4.85 5.72 -2.54
N ASN A 101 -4.03 6.44 -1.79
CA ASN A 101 -4.49 7.41 -0.81
C ASN A 101 -5.14 8.62 -1.48
N ARG A 102 -4.54 9.13 -2.56
CA ARG A 102 -5.03 10.24 -3.38
C ARG A 102 -4.52 10.13 -4.81
N ALA A 103 -5.34 10.53 -5.76
CA ALA A 103 -4.90 10.87 -7.10
C ALA A 103 -4.73 12.39 -7.20
N LEU A 104 -3.55 12.84 -7.65
CA LEU A 104 -3.17 14.25 -7.72
C LEU A 104 -2.82 14.66 -9.14
N PRO A 105 -3.15 15.89 -9.57
CA PRO A 105 -2.65 16.43 -10.83
C PRO A 105 -1.12 16.41 -10.84
N ASP A 106 -0.51 16.03 -11.97
CA ASP A 106 0.94 15.94 -12.15
C ASP A 106 1.66 17.23 -11.74
N ALA A 107 1.10 18.38 -12.10
CA ALA A 107 1.66 19.69 -11.80
C ALA A 107 1.76 19.99 -10.28
N GLU A 108 0.93 19.36 -9.46
CA GLU A 108 0.89 19.56 -8.01
C GLU A 108 1.57 18.42 -7.24
N PHE A 109 1.84 17.31 -7.91
CA PHE A 109 2.21 16.03 -7.30
C PHE A 109 3.46 16.13 -6.44
N ASP A 110 4.58 16.55 -7.02
CA ASP A 110 5.88 16.62 -6.33
C ASP A 110 5.80 17.56 -5.14
N LYS A 111 5.19 18.74 -5.33
CA LYS A 111 5.00 19.73 -4.27
C LYS A 111 4.20 19.16 -3.11
N PHE A 112 3.15 18.40 -3.38
CA PHE A 112 2.32 17.77 -2.37
C PHE A 112 3.13 16.75 -1.55
N VAL A 113 3.79 15.82 -2.23
CA VAL A 113 4.58 14.76 -1.58
C VAL A 113 5.70 15.35 -0.74
N ASP A 114 6.41 16.34 -1.27
CA ASP A 114 7.47 17.07 -0.56
C ASP A 114 6.96 17.80 0.67
N THR A 115 5.83 18.49 0.55
CA THR A 115 5.23 19.24 1.66
C THR A 115 4.80 18.28 2.76
N MET A 116 4.20 17.16 2.39
CA MET A 116 3.80 16.12 3.33
C MET A 116 5.01 15.47 4.01
N ALA A 117 6.03 15.08 3.24
CA ALA A 117 7.26 14.49 3.77
C ALA A 117 7.96 15.45 4.74
N ARG A 118 8.11 16.73 4.36
CA ARG A 118 8.67 17.78 5.23
C ARG A 118 7.84 17.99 6.49
N ARG A 119 6.51 17.88 6.42
CA ARG A 119 5.65 17.96 7.61
C ARG A 119 5.89 16.77 8.54
N ILE A 120 5.91 15.54 8.01
CA ILE A 120 6.15 14.32 8.78
C ILE A 120 7.52 14.38 9.46
N ALA A 121 8.56 14.82 8.75
CA ALA A 121 9.92 14.93 9.25
C ALA A 121 10.09 15.86 10.47
N ARG A 122 9.12 16.75 10.74
CA ARG A 122 9.13 17.64 11.92
C ARG A 122 8.64 16.95 13.20
N PHE A 123 7.98 15.79 13.10
CA PHE A 123 7.43 15.11 14.26
C PHE A 123 8.45 14.19 14.94
N ASN A 124 8.14 13.80 16.17
CA ASN A 124 8.98 12.90 16.96
C ASN A 124 9.13 11.54 16.25
N LYS A 125 10.39 11.11 16.05
CA LYS A 125 10.71 9.87 15.32
C LYS A 125 10.17 8.62 16.02
N GLN A 126 10.13 8.60 17.35
CA GLN A 126 9.57 7.49 18.11
C GLN A 126 8.06 7.40 17.92
N SER A 127 7.34 8.52 18.04
CA SER A 127 5.89 8.56 17.80
C SER A 127 5.53 8.13 16.37
N ILE A 128 6.33 8.55 15.39
CA ILE A 128 6.19 8.10 14.00
C ILE A 128 6.39 6.58 13.91
N ALA A 129 7.49 6.06 14.46
CA ALA A 129 7.81 4.64 14.42
C ALA A 129 6.72 3.80 15.11
N ASP A 130 6.22 4.23 16.27
CA ASP A 130 5.16 3.56 17.03
C ASP A 130 3.83 3.57 16.26
N SER A 131 3.52 4.66 15.56
CA SER A 131 2.31 4.76 14.73
C SER A 131 2.33 3.81 13.53
N CYS A 132 3.51 3.52 13.00
CA CYS A 132 3.68 2.51 11.96
C CYS A 132 3.81 1.09 12.52
N ALA A 133 4.36 0.96 13.74
CA ALA A 133 4.69 -0.31 14.33
C ALA A 133 3.40 -1.03 14.76
N ARG A 134 2.98 -1.94 13.87
CA ARG A 134 1.95 -2.97 14.06
C ARG A 134 0.50 -2.52 13.87
N ARG A 135 0.00 -2.73 12.65
CA ARG A 135 -1.32 -3.35 12.46
C ARG A 135 -1.15 -4.86 12.39
N ARG A 136 -0.95 -5.53 13.53
CA ARG A 136 -1.41 -6.91 13.70
C ARG A 136 -2.75 -6.82 14.39
N ILE A 137 -3.82 -6.92 13.60
CA ILE A 137 -5.07 -7.47 14.14
C ILE A 137 -4.73 -8.95 14.33
N CYS A 138 -4.66 -9.38 15.59
CA CYS A 138 -4.68 -10.79 15.93
C CYS A 138 -5.93 -11.45 15.35
#